data_AF-A0A432TLI4-F1
#
_entry.id   AF-A0A432TLI4-F1
#
_cell.length_a   1.000
_cell.length_b   1.000
_cell.length_c   1.000
_cell.angle_alpha   90.00
_cell.angle_beta   90.00
_cell.angle_gamma   90.00
#
_symmetry.space_group_name_H-M   'P 1'
#
loop_
_entity.id
_entity.type
_entity.pdbx_description
1 polymer ?
#
loop_
_entity_poly.entity_id
_entity_poly.type
_entity_poly.pdbx_seq_one_letter_code
_entity_poly.pdbx_strand_id
1 'polypeptide(L)'
;MFLEFVNFLAQYDSGFNVLNYLTLRAVLAMLTALFISLFLGHFFIAKLQQYQIGQVIRTDGPESHLEKAGTPTMGGIIILFCFII
;
A
#
# COMPACT_ATOMS: atom_id res chain seq x y z
N MET A 1 4.74 12.70 6.42
CA MET A 1 3.55 13.08 7.21
C MET A 1 3.62 12.57 8.66
N PHE A 2 4.08 11.33 8.85
CA PHE A 2 4.23 10.70 10.17
C PHE A 2 5.07 11.49 11.19
N LEU A 3 6.15 12.16 10.77
CA LEU A 3 7.04 12.92 11.67
C LEU A 3 6.34 14.15 12.29
N GLU A 4 5.59 14.90 11.48
CA GLU A 4 4.78 16.04 11.94
C GLU A 4 3.70 15.60 12.94
N PHE A 5 3.08 14.44 12.68
CA PHE A 5 2.09 13.88 13.59
C PHE A 5 2.70 13.51 14.95
N VAL A 6 3.86 12.85 14.95
CA VAL A 6 4.57 12.49 16.18
C VAL A 6 5.01 13.74 16.96
N ASN A 7 5.54 14.75 16.26
CA ASN A 7 5.94 16.01 16.90
C ASN A 7 4.75 16.77 17.50
N PHE A 8 3.60 16.75 16.83
CA PHE A 8 2.35 17.30 17.38
C PHE A 8 1.95 16.59 18.68
N LEU A 9 2.02 15.26 18.74
CA LEU A 9 1.73 14.51 19.97
C LEU A 9 2.74 14.81 21.09
N ALA A 10 4.02 14.93 20.74
CA ALA A 10 5.10 15.25 21.67
C ALA A 10 4.97 16.66 22.29
N GLN A 11 4.22 17.56 21.67
CA GLN A 11 3.90 18.87 22.26
C GLN A 11 2.95 18.77 23.47
N TYR A 12 2.09 17.75 23.52
CA TYR A 12 1.13 17.56 24.62
C TYR A 12 1.70 16.75 25.79
N ASP A 13 2.57 15.78 25.52
CA ASP A 13 3.23 14.98 26.54
C ASP A 13 4.64 14.58 26.11
N SER A 14 5.62 14.84 26.99
CA SER A 14 7.04 14.57 26.73
C SER A 14 7.36 13.08 26.55
N GLY A 15 6.50 12.17 27.00
CA GLY A 15 6.63 10.73 26.84
C GLY A 15 6.53 10.27 25.38
N PHE A 16 5.84 11.02 24.51
CA PHE A 16 5.77 10.70 23.08
C PHE A 16 7.09 10.93 22.35
N ASN A 17 8.10 11.54 22.98
CA ASN A 17 9.41 11.72 22.36
C ASN A 17 10.13 10.38 22.08
N VAL A 18 9.70 9.29 22.73
CA VAL A 18 10.15 7.93 22.42
C VAL A 18 9.80 7.54 20.97
N LEU A 19 8.73 8.11 20.40
CA LEU A 19 8.34 7.85 19.01
C LEU A 19 9.30 8.48 17.98
N ASN A 20 10.16 9.40 18.40
CA ASN A 20 11.20 10.00 17.54
C ASN A 20 12.45 9.11 17.38
N TYR A 21 12.59 8.03 18.15
CA TYR A 21 13.68 7.08 17.93
C TYR A 21 13.56 6.45 16.53
N LEU A 22 14.67 6.45 15.78
CA LEU A 22 14.70 5.99 14.39
C LEU A 22 14.14 4.58 14.22
N THR A 23 14.49 3.67 15.13
CA THR A 23 14.04 2.27 15.12
C THR A 23 12.54 2.16 15.32
N LEU A 24 12.00 2.83 16.34
CA LEU A 24 10.57 2.81 16.64
C LEU A 24 9.76 3.43 15.50
N ARG A 25 10.24 4.56 14.98
CA ARG A 25 9.63 5.26 13.84
C ARG A 25 9.59 4.39 12.60
N ALA A 26 10.67 3.68 12.28
CA ALA A 26 10.72 2.79 11.12
C ALA A 26 9.73 1.63 11.24
N VAL A 27 9.64 1.01 12.42
CA VAL A 27 8.68 -0.08 12.68
C VAL A 27 7.25 0.43 12.58
N LEU A 28 6.93 1.58 13.19
CA LEU A 28 5.59 2.15 13.11
C LEU A 28 5.20 2.52 11.68
N ALA A 29 6.10 3.14 10.91
CA ALA A 29 5.85 3.46 9.50
C ALA A 29 5.62 2.21 8.64
N MET A 30 6.39 1.14 8.89
CA MET A 30 6.18 -0.15 8.22
C MET A 30 4.82 -0.76 8.57
N LEU A 31 4.46 -0.76 9.86
CA LEU A 31 3.17 -1.30 10.33
C LEU A 31 1.99 -0.51 9.77
N THR A 32 2.07 0.82 9.72
CA THR A 32 1.01 1.65 9.14
C THR A 32 0.86 1.39 7.65
N ALA A 33 1.96 1.32 6.89
CA ALA A 33 1.92 1.03 5.46
C ALA A 33 1.36 -0.38 5.18
N LEU A 34 1.72 -1.37 5.99
CA LEU A 34 1.18 -2.74 5.90
C LEU A 34 -0.32 -2.74 6.18
N PHE A 35 -0.77 -2.09 7.25
CA PHE A 35 -2.17 -2.08 7.65
C PHE A 35 -3.05 -1.41 6.59
N ILE A 36 -2.61 -0.27 6.06
CA ILE A 36 -3.28 0.44 4.96
C ILE A 36 -3.32 -0.45 3.71
N SER A 37 -2.20 -1.07 3.33
CA SER A 37 -2.13 -1.94 2.14
C SER A 37 -3.08 -3.14 2.23
N LEU A 38 -3.16 -3.79 3.41
CA LEU A 38 -4.06 -4.92 3.62
C LEU A 38 -5.54 -4.51 3.61
N PHE A 39 -5.89 -3.40 4.26
CA PHE A 39 -7.27 -2.91 4.32
C PHE A 39 -7.76 -2.37 2.97
N LEU A 40 -6.96 -1.53 2.32
CA LEU A 40 -7.32 -0.92 1.03
C LEU A 40 -7.14 -1.89 -0.14
N GLY A 41 -6.29 -2.91 0.02
CA GLY A 41 -5.96 -3.87 -1.03
C GLY A 41 -7.18 -4.51 -1.67
N HIS A 42 -8.08 -5.09 -0.87
CA HIS A 42 -9.27 -5.76 -1.39
C HIS A 42 -10.19 -4.81 -2.19
N PHE A 43 -10.44 -3.61 -1.65
CA PHE A 43 -11.27 -2.60 -2.31
C PHE A 43 -10.65 -2.12 -3.62
N PHE A 44 -9.34 -1.87 -3.62
CA PHE A 44 -8.62 -1.33 -4.76
C PHE A 44 -8.47 -2.38 -5.87
N ILE A 45 -8.23 -3.65 -5.54
CA ILE A 45 -8.21 -4.76 -6.50
C ILE A 45 -9.57 -4.90 -7.18
N ALA A 46 -10.67 -4.89 -6.40
CA ALA A 46 -12.02 -4.96 -6.95
C ALA A 46 -12.32 -3.77 -7.89
N LYS A 47 -11.87 -2.56 -7.53
CA LYS A 47 -12.00 -1.38 -8.39
C LYS A 47 -11.19 -1.49 -9.68
N LEU A 48 -9.93 -1.90 -9.62
CA LEU A 48 -9.10 -2.07 -10.81
C LEU A 48 -9.66 -3.15 -11.76
N GLN A 49 -10.26 -4.20 -11.20
CA GLN A 49 -10.94 -5.24 -11.98
C GLN A 49 -12.19 -4.69 -12.69
N GLN A 50 -12.95 -3.80 -12.04
CA GLN A 50 -14.11 -3.11 -12.67
C GLN A 50 -13.72 -2.20 -13.82
N TYR A 51 -12.57 -1.51 -13.74
CA TYR A 51 -12.09 -0.63 -14.80
C TYR A 51 -11.50 -1.38 -16.01
N GLN A 52 -11.52 -2.72 -16.01
CA GLN A 52 -11.02 -3.57 -17.10
C GLN A 52 -9.64 -3.17 -17.62
N ILE A 53 -8.77 -2.65 -16.74
CA ILE A 53 -7.35 -2.48 -17.03
C ILE A 53 -6.69 -3.85 -16.86
N GLY A 54 -7.13 -4.81 -17.68
CA GLY A 54 -6.55 -6.14 -17.82
C GLY A 54 -5.44 -6.11 -18.86
N GLN A 55 -4.42 -6.95 -18.70
CA GLN A 55 -3.42 -7.11 -19.75
C GLN A 55 -4.10 -7.64 -21.02
N VAL A 56 -3.80 -7.01 -22.16
CA VAL A 56 -4.12 -7.60 -23.47
C VAL A 56 -3.31 -8.88 -23.59
N ILE A 57 -4.01 -10.01 -23.55
CA ILE A 57 -3.39 -11.34 -23.60
C ILE A 57 -3.10 -11.64 -25.06
N ARG A 58 -1.83 -11.95 -25.37
CA ARG A 58 -1.45 -12.38 -26.71
C ARG A 58 -2.00 -13.79 -26.95
N THR A 59 -2.73 -13.97 -28.04
CA THR A 59 -3.40 -15.23 -28.40
C THR A 59 -2.45 -16.34 -28.88
N ASP A 60 -1.16 -16.04 -29.06
CA ASP A 60 -0.17 -16.95 -29.66
C ASP A 60 0.61 -17.78 -28.62
N GLY A 61 0.16 -17.82 -27.36
CA GLY A 61 0.86 -18.47 -26.23
C GLY A 61 0.22 -19.78 -25.74
N PRO A 62 0.95 -20.59 -24.95
CA PRO A 62 0.43 -21.85 -24.41
C PRO A 62 -0.79 -21.65 -23.49
N GLU A 63 -1.72 -22.61 -23.46
CA GLU A 63 -3.03 -22.51 -22.76
C GLU A 63 -2.92 -22.13 -21.27
N SER A 64 -1.80 -22.46 -20.60
CA SER A 64 -1.54 -22.07 -19.21
C SER A 64 -1.43 -20.55 -18.98
N HIS A 65 -1.23 -19.75 -20.04
CA HIS A 65 -1.25 -18.29 -19.96
C HIS A 65 -2.66 -17.70 -19.93
N LEU A 66 -3.70 -18.47 -20.29
CA LEU A 66 -5.10 -18.05 -20.23
C LEU A 66 -5.63 -18.02 -18.79
N GLU A 67 -5.04 -18.77 -17.86
CA GLU A 67 -5.45 -18.75 -16.44
C GLU A 67 -5.15 -17.42 -15.72
N LYS A 68 -4.24 -16.60 -16.28
CA LYS A 68 -3.96 -15.24 -15.77
C LYS A 68 -4.92 -14.19 -16.32
N ALA A 69 -5.91 -14.60 -17.13
CA ALA A 69 -6.94 -13.72 -17.65
C ALA A 69 -7.83 -13.21 -16.52
N GLY A 70 -7.64 -11.94 -16.14
CA GLY A 70 -8.50 -11.26 -15.17
C GLY A 70 -7.78 -10.70 -13.95
N THR A 71 -6.48 -10.94 -13.77
CA THR A 71 -5.71 -10.20 -12.76
C THR A 71 -5.51 -8.76 -13.24
N PRO A 72 -6.02 -7.76 -12.49
CA PRO A 72 -5.90 -6.36 -12.89
C PRO A 72 -4.44 -5.89 -12.89
N THR A 73 -4.10 -4.98 -13.80
CA THR A 73 -2.78 -4.33 -13.81
C THR A 73 -2.77 -3.12 -12.87
N MET A 74 -1.58 -2.58 -12.57
CA MET A 74 -1.38 -1.37 -11.74
C MET A 74 -1.53 -1.50 -10.22
N GLY A 75 -1.29 -2.70 -9.66
CA GLY A 75 -1.17 -2.86 -8.20
C GLY A 75 -0.10 -1.97 -7.53
N GLY A 76 0.91 -1.54 -8.29
CA GLY A 76 1.94 -0.59 -7.82
C GLY A 76 1.41 0.76 -7.36
N ILE A 77 0.20 1.16 -7.78
CA ILE A 77 -0.43 2.41 -7.32
C ILE A 77 -0.71 2.36 -5.81
N ILE A 78 -1.14 1.20 -5.28
CA ILE A 78 -1.36 1.02 -3.83
C ILE A 78 -0.05 1.13 -3.08
N ILE A 79 1.03 0.57 -3.63
CA ILE A 79 2.36 0.61 -3.02
C ILE A 79 2.86 2.06 -2.95
N LEU A 80 2.75 2.80 -4.06
CA LEU A 80 3.13 4.22 -4.11
C LEU A 80 2.27 5.07 -3.17
N PHE A 81 0.97 4.79 -3.10
CA PHE A 81 0.07 5.47 -2.17
C PHE A 81 0.46 5.23 -0.71
N CYS A 82 0.74 3.98 -0.33
CA CYS A 82 1.20 3.63 1.02
C CYS A 82 2.59 4.20 1.35
N PHE A 83 3.44 4.40 0.34
CA PHE A 83 4.77 4.98 0.52
C PHE A 83 4.75 6.48 0.78
N ILE A 84 3.79 7.20 0.20
CA ILE A 84 3.68 8.67 0.33
C ILE A 84 3.12 9.09 1.69
N ILE A 85 2.28 8.26 2.29
CA ILE A 85 1.61 8.50 3.58
C ILE A 85 2.61 8.35 4.74
#